data_AF-A0A3A1XIX1-F1
#
_entry.id   AF-A0A3A1XIX1-F1
#
_cell.length_a   1.000
_cell.length_b   1.000
_cell.length_c   1.000
_cell.angle_alpha   90.00
_cell.angle_beta   90.00
_cell.angle_gamma   90.00
#
_symmetry.space_group_name_H-M   'P 1'
#
loop_
_entity.id
_entity.type
_entity.pdbx_description
1 polymer ?
#
loop_
_entity_poly.entity_id
_entity_poly.type
_entity_poly.pdbx_seq_one_letter_code
_entity_poly.pdbx_strand_id
1 'polypeptide(L)'
;MIGMSVPTNTVEISSSTHPWSTIYSLSKSCYSSLWLLTGGLMVQLHAIMNEITARPTSDADLLIDVISNKDSVRKVYNALKNLGFALQTGLTLYAEDLD
;
A
#
# COMPACT_ATOMS: atom_id res chain seq x y z
N MET A 1 11.53 -3.37 31.92
CA MET A 1 11.61 -3.29 30.45
C MET A 1 11.52 -1.83 30.06
N ILE A 2 12.55 -1.29 29.42
CA ILE A 2 12.57 0.11 28.95
C ILE A 2 11.70 0.15 27.70
N GLY A 3 10.59 0.89 27.74
CA GLY A 3 9.75 1.11 26.57
C GLY A 3 10.51 1.94 25.55
N MET A 4 11.07 1.28 24.54
CA MET A 4 11.62 1.99 23.37
C MET A 4 10.43 2.59 22.61
N SER A 5 10.22 3.90 22.76
CA SER A 5 9.39 4.64 21.83
C SER A 5 10.06 4.59 20.47
N VAL A 6 9.44 3.93 19.49
CA VAL A 6 9.88 4.00 18.10
C VAL A 6 9.73 5.46 17.67
N PRO A 7 10.81 6.15 17.24
CA PRO A 7 10.69 7.52 16.75
C PRO A 7 9.70 7.55 15.58
N THR A 8 8.65 8.36 15.70
CA THR A 8 7.78 8.67 14.57
C THR A 8 8.47 9.70 13.70
N ASN A 9 9.10 9.23 12.62
CA ASN A 9 9.59 10.10 11.55
C ASN A 9 8.41 10.47 10.65
N THR A 10 8.05 11.74 10.63
CA THR A 10 7.07 12.28 9.68
C THR A 10 7.80 12.63 8.38
N VAL A 11 7.29 12.13 7.26
CA VAL A 11 7.77 12.48 5.92
C VAL A 11 6.68 13.23 5.19
N GLU A 12 7.02 14.40 4.65
CA GLU A 12 6.13 15.17 3.78
C GLU A 12 6.23 14.63 2.36
N ILE A 13 5.13 14.06 1.86
CA ILE A 13 5.01 13.56 0.50
C ILE A 13 3.84 14.27 -0.16
N SER A 14 4.09 14.86 -1.33
CA SER A 14 3.02 15.49 -2.10
C SER A 14 1.94 14.47 -2.46
N SER A 15 0.72 14.69 -1.98
CA SER A 15 -0.45 13.86 -2.29
C SER A 15 -0.95 14.04 -3.73
N SER A 16 -0.37 14.94 -4.53
CA SER A 16 -0.72 15.12 -5.94
C SER A 16 0.14 14.28 -6.89
N THR A 17 1.25 13.71 -6.43
CA THR A 17 2.17 12.94 -7.26
C THR A 17 1.71 11.50 -7.38
N HIS A 18 1.55 10.98 -8.59
CA HIS A 18 1.30 9.55 -8.80
C HIS A 18 2.61 8.76 -8.56
N PRO A 19 2.61 7.60 -7.87
CA PRO A 19 1.46 6.88 -7.30
C PRO A 19 1.11 7.21 -5.83
N TRP A 20 1.78 8.17 -5.20
CA TRP A 20 1.49 8.62 -3.82
C TRP A 20 0.06 9.13 -3.63
N SER A 21 -0.51 9.79 -4.64
CA SER A 21 -1.91 10.24 -4.64
C SER A 21 -2.92 9.08 -4.48
N THR A 22 -2.62 7.92 -5.05
CA THR A 22 -3.42 6.70 -4.92
C THR A 22 -3.35 6.16 -3.50
N ILE A 23 -2.16 6.07 -2.91
CA ILE A 23 -1.96 5.61 -1.53
C ILE A 23 -2.65 6.55 -0.54
N TYR A 24 -2.52 7.86 -0.73
CA TYR A 24 -3.18 8.85 0.10
C TYR A 24 -4.71 8.67 0.06
N SER A 25 -5.28 8.54 -1.13
CA SER A 25 -6.72 8.32 -1.32
C SER A 25 -7.18 7.02 -0.65
N LEU A 26 -6.44 5.92 -0.85
CA LEU A 26 -6.75 4.63 -0.24
C LEU A 26 -6.73 4.69 1.29
N SER A 27 -5.75 5.36 1.90
CA SER A 27 -5.68 5.52 3.36
C SER A 27 -6.86 6.30 3.96
N LYS A 28 -7.51 7.16 3.17
CA LYS A 28 -8.72 7.89 3.57
C LYS A 28 -9.99 7.05 3.41
N SER A 29 -10.00 6.10 2.48
CA SER A 29 -11.15 5.26 2.17
C SER A 29 -11.14 3.90 2.88
N CYS A 30 -10.01 3.47 3.44
CA CYS A 30 -9.81 2.14 4.01
C CYS A 30 -8.90 2.21 5.24
N TYR A 31 -9.23 1.48 6.32
CA TYR A 31 -8.38 1.40 7.51
C TYR A 31 -6.98 0.88 7.14
N SER A 32 -5.95 1.59 7.57
CA SER A 32 -4.54 1.20 7.35
C SER A 32 -4.15 -0.10 8.03
N SER A 33 -4.95 -0.64 8.95
CA SER A 33 -4.73 -1.97 9.53
C SER A 33 -5.05 -3.13 8.58
N LEU A 34 -5.70 -2.85 7.44
CA LEU A 34 -6.12 -3.87 6.47
C LEU A 34 -5.07 -4.15 5.39
N TRP A 35 -4.08 -3.27 5.26
CA TRP A 35 -3.05 -3.37 4.23
C TRP A 35 -1.76 -2.70 4.69
N LEU A 36 -0.62 -3.15 4.16
CA LEU A 36 0.67 -2.51 4.36
C LEU A 36 1.25 -2.08 3.01
N LEU A 37 1.92 -0.93 2.99
CA LEU A 37 2.66 -0.48 1.82
C LEU A 37 3.88 -1.38 1.61
N THR A 38 4.08 -1.87 0.39
CA THR A 38 5.26 -2.67 0.03
C THR A 38 5.83 -2.20 -1.31
N GLY A 39 6.81 -2.94 -1.84
CA GLY A 39 7.39 -2.69 -3.16
C GLY A 39 8.09 -1.34 -3.30
N GLY A 40 7.99 -0.75 -4.50
CA GLY A 40 8.78 0.44 -4.87
C GLY A 40 8.52 1.66 -3.99
N LEU A 41 7.25 1.90 -3.63
CA LEU A 41 6.88 3.03 -2.78
C LEU A 41 7.34 2.86 -1.33
N MET A 42 7.37 1.63 -0.80
CA MET A 42 7.95 1.37 0.52
C MET A 42 9.45 1.69 0.54
N VAL A 43 10.18 1.29 -0.50
CA VAL A 43 11.61 1.62 -0.65
C VAL A 43 11.81 3.13 -0.77
N GLN A 44 10.97 3.82 -1.56
CA GLN A 44 11.02 5.29 -1.66
C GLN A 44 10.78 5.98 -0.32
N LEU A 45 9.78 5.54 0.46
CA LEU A 45 9.52 6.09 1.78
C LEU A 45 10.74 5.99 2.69
N HIS A 46 11.35 4.81 2.75
CA HIS A 46 12.57 4.60 3.54
C HIS A 46 13.76 5.42 3.04
N ALA A 47 13.88 5.61 1.72
CA ALA A 47 14.92 6.47 1.16
C ALA A 47 14.71 7.94 1.54
N ILE A 48 13.49 8.46 1.44
CA ILE A 48 13.17 9.84 1.86
C ILE A 48 13.44 10.03 3.36
N MET A 49 13.06 9.05 4.21
CA MET A 49 13.36 9.07 5.64
C MET A 49 14.87 9.14 5.96
N ASN A 50 15.73 8.75 5.02
CA ASN A 50 17.18 8.76 5.17
C ASN A 50 17.87 9.75 4.23
N GLU A 51 17.12 10.66 3.60
CA GLU A 51 17.65 11.66 2.65
C GLU A 51 18.40 11.05 1.44
N ILE A 52 18.05 9.81 1.08
CA ILE A 52 18.62 9.09 -0.07
C ILE A 52 17.69 9.25 -1.29
N THR A 53 18.28 9.43 -2.47
CA THR A 53 17.53 9.42 -3.73
C THR A 53 17.12 7.99 -4.08
N ALA A 54 15.82 7.72 -4.16
CA ALA A 54 15.29 6.47 -4.67
C ALA A 54 14.91 6.56 -6.15
N ARG A 55 14.95 5.42 -6.84
CA ARG A 55 14.46 5.28 -8.21
C ARG A 55 12.95 5.60 -8.27
N PRO A 56 12.46 6.29 -9.32
CA PRO A 56 11.02 6.43 -9.57
C PRO A 56 10.30 5.08 -9.68
N THR A 57 9.04 5.03 -9.27
CA THR A 57 8.12 3.91 -9.46
C THR A 57 6.80 4.44 -10.00
N SER A 58 6.11 3.64 -10.81
CA SER A 58 4.88 4.05 -11.52
C SER A 58 3.61 3.42 -10.95
N ASP A 59 3.76 2.50 -10.00
CA ASP A 59 2.72 1.68 -9.40
C ASP A 59 2.83 1.68 -7.86
N ALA A 60 1.80 1.10 -7.23
CA ALA A 60 1.70 0.96 -5.79
C ALA A 60 1.43 -0.51 -5.44
N ASP A 61 2.27 -1.07 -4.58
CA ASP A 61 2.12 -2.44 -4.10
C ASP A 61 1.58 -2.47 -2.67
N LEU A 62 0.63 -3.37 -2.43
CA LEU A 62 -0.05 -3.53 -1.13
C LEU A 62 0.06 -4.99 -0.67
N LEU A 63 0.39 -5.19 0.60
CA LEU A 63 0.28 -6.49 1.26
C LEU A 63 -1.01 -6.53 2.09
N ILE A 64 -1.78 -7.61 1.97
CA ILE A 64 -3.06 -7.79 2.68
C ILE A 64 -3.01 -9.11 3.47
N ASP A 65 -3.33 -9.07 4.77
CA ASP A 65 -3.46 -10.29 5.57
C ASP A 65 -4.83 -10.93 5.33
N VAL A 66 -4.81 -12.10 4.71
CA VAL A 66 -5.99 -12.91 4.37
C VAL A 66 -6.25 -14.04 5.37
N ILE A 67 -5.26 -14.37 6.20
CA ILE A 67 -5.33 -15.49 7.15
C ILE A 67 -6.04 -15.01 8.42
N SER A 68 -5.58 -13.90 9.00
CA SER A 68 -6.14 -13.38 10.25
C SER A 68 -7.40 -12.56 10.03
N ASN A 69 -7.61 -12.04 8.82
CA ASN A 69 -8.75 -11.20 8.48
C ASN A 69 -9.28 -11.51 7.08
N LYS A 70 -10.17 -12.51 7.03
CA LYS A 70 -10.74 -13.07 5.80
C LYS A 70 -11.50 -12.05 4.94
N ASP A 71 -11.93 -10.93 5.52
CA ASP A 71 -12.65 -9.86 4.81
C ASP A 71 -11.73 -8.75 4.26
N SER A 72 -10.44 -8.74 4.59
CA SER A 72 -9.52 -7.65 4.21
C SER A 72 -9.46 -7.45 2.69
N VAL A 73 -9.35 -8.53 1.92
CA VAL A 73 -9.28 -8.46 0.46
C VAL A 73 -10.50 -7.76 -0.12
N ARG A 74 -11.70 -8.18 0.30
CA ARG A 74 -12.96 -7.59 -0.16
C ARG A 74 -13.07 -6.12 0.22
N LYS A 75 -12.64 -5.75 1.43
CA LYS A 75 -12.67 -4.36 1.91
C LYS A 75 -11.72 -3.46 1.12
N VAL A 76 -10.48 -3.90 0.91
CA VAL A 76 -9.49 -3.16 0.10
C VAL A 76 -9.93 -3.07 -1.36
N TYR A 77 -10.43 -4.17 -1.94
CA TYR A 77 -10.99 -4.19 -3.29
C TYR A 77 -12.13 -3.17 -3.45
N ASN A 78 -13.12 -3.17 -2.54
CA ASN A 78 -14.23 -2.22 -2.60
C ASN A 78 -13.75 -0.77 -2.46
N ALA A 79 -12.75 -0.51 -1.62
CA ALA A 79 -12.17 0.82 -1.48
C ALA A 79 -11.52 1.27 -2.80
N LEU A 80 -10.68 0.43 -3.41
CA LEU A 80 -10.06 0.71 -4.72
C LEU A 80 -11.11 0.89 -5.82
N LYS A 81 -12.14 0.05 -5.85
CA LYS A 81 -13.26 0.17 -6.79
C LYS A 81 -13.99 1.51 -6.64
N ASN A 82 -14.24 1.95 -5.41
CA ASN A 82 -14.88 3.24 -5.13
C ASN A 82 -13.98 4.44 -5.51
N LEU A 83 -12.66 4.23 -5.57
CA LEU A 83 -11.70 5.20 -6.10
C LEU A 83 -11.59 5.19 -7.63
N GLY A 84 -12.36 4.35 -8.32
CA GLY A 84 -12.40 4.27 -9.78
C GLY A 84 -11.45 3.24 -10.39
N PHE A 85 -10.75 2.43 -9.59
CA PHE A 85 -9.93 1.34 -10.11
C PHE A 85 -10.80 0.16 -10.55
N ALA A 86 -10.39 -0.48 -11.64
CA ALA A 86 -10.98 -1.72 -12.11
C ALA A 86 -10.03 -2.88 -11.87
N LEU A 87 -10.57 -4.05 -11.56
CA LEU A 87 -9.78 -5.28 -11.52
C LEU A 87 -9.35 -5.63 -12.94
N GLN A 88 -8.03 -5.79 -13.14
CA GLN A 88 -7.49 -6.38 -14.34
C GLN A 88 -7.21 -7.86 -14.08
N THR A 89 -7.96 -8.74 -14.73
CA THR A 89 -7.70 -10.17 -14.71
C THR A 89 -6.53 -10.50 -15.64
N GLY A 90 -5.64 -11.42 -15.23
CA GLY A 90 -4.57 -11.93 -16.10
C GLY A 90 -3.13 -11.58 -15.71
N LEU A 91 -2.83 -11.38 -14.43
CA LEU A 91 -1.45 -11.20 -13.94
C LEU A 91 -1.06 -12.21 -12.85
N THR A 92 -1.62 -13.41 -12.93
CA THR A 92 -1.27 -14.52 -12.04
C THR A 92 -0.88 -15.73 -12.89
N LEU A 93 0.43 -15.97 -13.02
CA LEU A 93 0.95 -17.31 -13.32
C LEU A 93 0.71 -18.31 -12.16
N TYR A 94 -0.07 -17.94 -11.14
CA TYR A 94 -0.22 -18.66 -9.87
C TYR A 94 -1.66 -18.73 -9.35
N ALA A 95 -2.69 -18.39 -10.16
CA ALA A 95 -4.09 -18.43 -9.71
C ALA A 95 -5.00 -19.09 -10.73
N GLU A 96 -4.56 -20.18 -11.37
CA GLU A 96 -5.43 -21.03 -12.17
C GLU A 96 -5.98 -22.24 -11.40
N ASP A 97 -5.52 -22.52 -10.17
CA ASP A 97 -5.96 -23.70 -9.41
C ASP A 97 -6.71 -23.34 -8.13
N LEU A 98 -7.91 -22.76 -8.27
CA LEU A 98 -8.92 -22.78 -7.21
C LEU A 98 -10.30 -23.09 -7.81
N ASP A 99 -10.43 -24.33 -8.31
CA ASP A 99 -11.70 -25.06 -8.38
C ASP A 99 -11.73 -26.14 -7.29
#